data_AF-A0A537EUC2-F1
#
_entry.id   AF-A0A537EUC2-F1
#
_cell.length_a   1.000
_cell.length_b   1.000
_cell.length_c   1.000
_cell.angle_alpha   90.00
_cell.angle_beta   90.00
_cell.angle_gamma   90.00
#
_symmetry.space_group_name_H-M   'P 1'
#
loop_
_entity.id
_entity.type
_entity.pdbx_description
1 polymer ?
#
loop_
_entity_poly.entity_id
_entity_poly.type
_entity_poly.pdbx_seq_one_letter_code
_entity_poly.pdbx_strand_id
1 'polypeptide(L)' 'MSNLKTELEHIKHHIKYPANKTQVMAACNNMSDVPSIDKDFVAKSLPESNYKGPEDVVKALLNKV' A
#
# COMPACT_ATOMS: atom_id res chain seq x y z
N MET A 1 -16.12 -6.57 3.58
CA MET A 1 -15.35 -6.49 4.84
C MET A 1 -13.92 -6.28 4.44
N SER A 2 -13.40 -5.09 4.73
CA SER A 2 -12.19 -4.52 4.12
C SER A 2 -10.99 -5.44 4.26
N ASN A 3 -10.39 -5.85 3.14
CA ASN A 3 -9.19 -6.69 3.05
C ASN A 3 -7.92 -5.92 3.47
N LEU A 4 -8.04 -4.92 4.36
CA LEU A 4 -6.93 -4.10 4.85
C LEU A 4 -5.84 -4.95 5.49
N LYS A 5 -6.23 -6.07 6.13
CA LYS A 5 -5.29 -7.00 6.77
C LYS A 5 -4.43 -7.74 5.74
N THR A 6 -5.05 -8.23 4.67
CA THR A 6 -4.38 -8.88 3.53
C THR A 6 -3.50 -7.90 2.77
N GLU A 7 -4.00 -6.69 2.52
CA GLU A 7 -3.22 -5.60 1.91
C GLU A 7 -2.01 -5.24 2.78
N LEU A 8 -2.16 -5.16 4.11
CA LEU A 8 -1.05 -4.92 5.03
C LEU A 8 0.02 -6.00 4.95
N GLU A 9 -0.40 -7.25 4.85
CA GLU A 9 0.50 -8.39 4.77
C GLU A 9 1.27 -8.39 3.43
N HIS A 10 0.59 -8.04 2.33
CA HIS A 10 1.22 -7.83 1.03
C HIS A 10 2.24 -6.69 1.05
N ILE A 11 1.86 -5.56 1.63
CA ILE A 11 2.77 -4.44 1.81
C ILE A 11 3.99 -4.91 2.62
N LYS A 12 3.79 -5.70 3.68
CA LYS A 12 4.87 -6.23 4.53
C LYS A 12 5.80 -7.24 3.87
N HIS A 13 5.28 -8.17 3.08
CA HIS A 13 6.05 -9.32 2.60
C HIS A 13 6.34 -9.32 1.10
N HIS A 14 5.50 -8.68 0.29
CA HIS A 14 5.58 -8.76 -1.18
C HIS A 14 6.24 -7.53 -1.83
N ILE A 15 6.37 -6.42 -1.10
CA ILE A 15 7.04 -5.22 -1.60
C ILE A 15 8.51 -5.21 -1.15
N LYS A 16 9.44 -5.09 -2.10
CA LYS A 16 10.85 -4.84 -1.79
C LYS A 16 11.03 -3.39 -1.41
N TYR A 17 11.48 -3.17 -0.17
CA TYR A 17 11.84 -1.86 0.33
C TYR A 17 13.34 -1.56 0.15
N PRO A 18 13.72 -0.28 -0.02
CA PRO A 18 12.87 0.92 -0.02
C PRO A 18 11.99 1.02 -1.28
N ALA A 19 10.75 1.48 -1.10
CA ALA A 19 9.77 1.62 -2.16
C ALA A 19 9.10 3.00 -2.10
N ASN A 20 8.76 3.57 -3.26
CA ASN A 20 7.97 4.79 -3.33
C ASN A 20 6.49 4.49 -3.63
N LYS A 21 5.63 5.51 -3.53
CA LYS A 21 4.19 5.40 -3.82
C LYS A 21 3.92 4.67 -5.12
N THR A 22 4.63 4.99 -6.19
CA THR A 22 4.44 4.39 -7.51
C THR A 22 4.77 2.89 -7.51
N GLN A 23 5.83 2.47 -6.81
CA GLN A 23 6.18 1.06 -6.67
C GLN A 23 5.17 0.29 -5.81
N VAL A 24 4.69 0.91 -4.72
CA VAL A 24 3.63 0.32 -3.89
C VAL A 24 2.34 0.16 -4.70
N MET A 25 1.94 1.21 -5.43
CA MET A 25 0.78 1.17 -6.32
C MET A 25 0.96 0.16 -7.44
N ALA A 26 2.14 0.05 -8.04
CA ALA A 26 2.42 -0.93 -9.09
C ALA A 26 2.33 -2.37 -8.56
N ALA A 27 2.81 -2.63 -7.34
CA ALA A 27 2.66 -3.92 -6.67
C ALA A 27 1.18 -4.24 -6.39
N CYS A 28 0.44 -3.31 -5.79
CA CYS A 28 -1.01 -3.44 -5.60
C CYS A 28 -1.76 -3.60 -6.94
N ASN A 29 -1.27 -2.98 -8.03
CA ASN A 29 -1.91 -3.07 -9.35
C ASN A 29 -1.66 -4.39 -10.06
N ASN A 30 -0.48 -4.98 -9.83
CA ASN A 30 -0.11 -6.27 -10.37
C ASN A 30 -0.83 -7.44 -9.67
N MET A 31 -1.41 -7.20 -8.49
CA MET A 31 -2.16 -8.20 -7.73
C MET A 31 -3.65 -8.14 -8.07
N SER A 32 -4.20 -9.23 -8.60
CA SER A 32 -5.63 -9.37 -8.91
C SER A 32 -6.52 -9.50 -7.66
N ASP A 33 -5.93 -9.70 -6.48
CA ASP A 33 -6.62 -9.83 -5.19
C ASP A 33 -7.02 -8.47 -4.59
N VAL A 34 -6.37 -7.39 -5.03
CA VAL A 34 -6.64 -6.03 -4.52
C VAL A 34 -7.78 -5.39 -5.33
N PRO A 35 -8.93 -5.10 -4.71
CA PRO A 35 -10.05 -4.49 -5.42
C PRO A 35 -9.74 -3.03 -5.79
N SER A 36 -10.32 -2.55 -6.88
CA SER A 36 -10.08 -1.18 -7.39
C SER A 36 -10.37 -0.08 -6.37
N ILE A 37 -11.27 -0.34 -5.41
CA ILE A 37 -11.63 0.64 -4.37
C ILE A 37 -10.50 0.84 -3.35
N ASP A 38 -9.77 -0.21 -3.00
CA ASP A 38 -8.58 -0.13 -2.15
C ASP A 38 -7.43 0.54 -2.90
N LYS A 39 -7.30 0.32 -4.22
CA LYS A 39 -6.30 1.00 -5.06
C LYS A 39 -6.48 2.51 -5.09
N ASP A 40 -7.72 3.01 -5.26
CA ASP A 40 -7.99 4.45 -5.24
C ASP A 40 -7.77 5.04 -3.85
N PHE A 41 -8.16 4.31 -2.80
CA PHE A 41 -7.89 4.70 -1.41
C PHE A 41 -6.40 4.79 -1.13
N VAL A 42 -5.60 3.78 -1.48
CA VAL A 42 -4.13 3.82 -1.37
C VAL A 42 -3.58 4.97 -2.22
N ALA A 43 -4.05 5.20 -3.44
CA ALA A 43 -3.61 6.32 -4.27
C ALA A 43 -3.85 7.70 -3.62
N LYS A 44 -4.99 7.89 -2.93
CA LYS A 44 -5.35 9.15 -2.26
C LYS A 44 -4.76 9.30 -0.87
N SER A 45 -4.67 8.20 -0.13
CA SER A 45 -4.21 8.17 1.25
C SER A 45 -2.70 8.14 1.31
N LEU A 46 -2.04 7.38 0.42
CA LEU A 46 -0.58 7.28 0.39
C LEU A 46 0.02 8.56 -0.24
N PRO A 47 0.76 9.37 0.54
CA PRO A 47 1.50 10.50 0.00
C PRO A 47 2.64 10.04 -0.90
N GLU A 48 3.14 10.94 -1.75
CA GLU A 48 4.34 10.65 -2.51
C GLU A 48 5.56 10.76 -1.58
N SER A 49 6.06 9.62 -1.12
CA SER A 49 7.18 9.53 -0.18
C SER A 49 7.99 8.26 -0.40
N ASN A 50 9.21 8.27 0.13
CA ASN A 50 10.12 7.14 0.02
C ASN A 50 10.05 6.29 1.29
N TYR A 51 9.27 5.22 1.21
CA TYR A 51 9.03 4.32 2.32
C TYR A 51 10.23 3.39 2.50
N LYS A 52 10.85 3.42 3.67
CA LYS A 52 11.98 2.56 4.02
C LYS A 52 11.56 1.13 4.33
N GLY A 53 10.29 0.94 4.63
CA GLY A 53 9.74 -0.32 5.08
C GLY A 53 8.22 -0.29 5.02
N PRO A 54 7.59 -1.43 5.26
CA PRO A 54 6.14 -1.55 5.19
C PRO A 54 5.43 -0.81 6.31
N GLU A 55 6.04 -0.69 7.47
CA GLU A 55 5.50 0.07 8.60
C GLU A 55 5.28 1.54 8.25
N ASP A 56 6.13 2.10 7.38
CA ASP A 56 6.07 3.49 6.95
C ASP A 56 4.88 3.72 5.99
N VAL A 57 4.66 2.77 5.07
CA VAL A 57 3.49 2.72 4.18
C VAL A 57 2.20 2.60 5.00
N VAL A 58 2.18 1.67 5.95
CA VAL A 58 1.03 1.40 6.83
C VAL A 58 0.72 2.60 7.72
N LYS A 59 1.73 3.24 8.32
CA LYS A 59 1.54 4.48 9.07
C LYS A 59 0.98 5.59 8.21
N ALA A 60 1.48 5.76 6.98
CA ALA A 60 0.99 6.79 6.08
C ALA A 60 -0.48 6.55 5.66
N LEU A 61 -0.87 5.30 5.46
CA LEU A 61 -2.25 4.88 5.24
C LEU A 61 -3.14 5.14 6.47
N LEU A 62 -2.70 4.71 7.66
CA LEU A 62 -3.42 4.88 8.92
C LEU A 62 -3.58 6.35 9.34
N ASN A 63 -2.65 7.22 8.98
CA ASN A 63 -2.72 8.64 9.30
C ASN A 63 -3.80 9.40 8.49
N LYS A 64 -4.44 8.76 7.51
CA LYS A 64 -5.45 9.35 6.62
C LYS A 64 -6.88 8.81 6.84
N VAL A 65 -7.05 7.78 7.67
CA VAL A 65 -8.36 7.23 8.11
C VAL A 65 -8.66 7.71 9.52
#